data_AF-A0A3Q0J7A6-F1
#
_entry.id   AF-A0A3Q0J7A6-F1
#
_cell.length_a   1.000
_cell.length_b   1.000
_cell.length_c   1.000
_cell.angle_alpha   90.00
_cell.angle_beta   90.00
_cell.angle_gamma   90.00
#
_symmetry.space_group_name_H-M   'P 1'
#
loop_
_entity.id
_entity.type
_entity.pdbx_description
1 polymer ?
#
loop_
_entity_poly.entity_id
_entity_poly.type
_entity_poly.pdbx_seq_one_letter_code
_entity_poly.pdbx_strand_id
1 'polypeptide(L)'
;MAIVHDRKENTYKSFNPSSFPSPSEILDFGYPQNSDTGVLKTFILQQGVKSQSKEEQSQITSQVTGQIGWRREGIKYRRNELFLDVLEYVNLLMSPQGQTLSAHVAGKVVMKSYLSGMPECKFGINDKIVMEAKGGSSAKSSGLTVAGGDDVGRSGKPVVVIDDCQFHQCVKLSKFETEHSISFIPPDGEFELMR
;
A
#
# COMPACT_ATOMS: atom_id res chain seq x y z
N MET A 1 11.64 -25.23 -25.94
CA MET A 1 10.21 -25.16 -26.27
C MET A 1 9.47 -24.74 -25.00
N ALA A 2 9.30 -23.44 -24.79
CA ALA A 2 8.57 -22.92 -23.63
C ALA A 2 7.14 -22.63 -24.07
N ILE A 3 6.19 -23.41 -23.55
CA ILE A 3 4.77 -23.18 -23.76
C ILE A 3 4.40 -22.00 -22.85
N VAL A 4 4.37 -20.81 -23.44
CA VAL A 4 3.69 -19.65 -22.83
C VAL A 4 2.20 -19.97 -22.91
N HIS A 5 1.63 -20.47 -21.82
CA HIS A 5 0.19 -20.62 -21.70
C HIS A 5 -0.42 -19.21 -21.68
N ASP A 6 -1.00 -18.82 -22.80
CA ASP A 6 -1.73 -17.57 -22.95
C ASP A 6 -2.95 -17.59 -22.01
N ARG A 7 -2.85 -16.85 -20.90
CA ARG A 7 -3.92 -16.67 -19.91
C ARG A 7 -5.05 -15.77 -20.44
N LYS A 8 -4.90 -15.14 -21.61
CA LYS A 8 -5.85 -14.13 -22.07
C LYS A 8 -7.13 -14.72 -22.66
N GLU A 9 -7.07 -15.82 -23.40
CA GLU A 9 -8.23 -16.31 -24.18
C GLU A 9 -9.39 -16.89 -23.34
N ASN A 10 -9.11 -17.54 -22.21
CA ASN A 10 -10.17 -18.18 -21.42
C ASN A 10 -11.00 -17.20 -20.57
N THR A 11 -10.57 -15.95 -20.40
CA THR A 11 -11.30 -14.95 -19.60
C THR A 11 -12.45 -14.32 -20.40
N TYR A 12 -12.38 -14.30 -21.74
CA TYR A 12 -13.40 -13.68 -22.59
C TYR A 12 -14.65 -14.55 -22.80
N LYS A 13 -14.57 -15.86 -22.59
CA LYS A 13 -15.72 -16.77 -22.83
C LYS A 13 -16.71 -16.83 -21.65
N SER A 14 -16.33 -16.34 -20.48
CA SER A 14 -17.21 -16.13 -19.32
C SER A 14 -17.48 -14.65 -19.06
N PHE A 15 -17.44 -13.82 -20.10
CA PHE A 15 -17.57 -12.38 -20.00
C PHE A 15 -19.04 -12.01 -19.81
N ASN A 16 -19.44 -11.70 -18.57
CA ASN A 16 -20.70 -11.05 -18.29
C ASN A 16 -20.47 -9.52 -18.31
N PRO A 17 -20.97 -8.78 -19.33
CA PRO A 17 -20.74 -7.35 -19.47
C PRO A 17 -21.21 -6.54 -18.27
N SER A 18 -22.19 -7.03 -17.51
CA SER A 18 -22.74 -6.37 -16.32
C SER A 18 -21.84 -6.46 -15.08
N SER A 19 -20.64 -7.05 -15.19
CA SER A 19 -19.72 -7.27 -14.06
C SER A 19 -18.53 -6.31 -14.04
N PHE A 20 -18.36 -5.51 -15.10
CA PHE A 20 -17.25 -4.57 -15.26
C PHE A 20 -17.75 -3.15 -15.49
N PRO A 21 -17.08 -2.12 -14.93
CA PRO A 21 -17.45 -0.74 -15.17
C PRO A 21 -17.25 -0.35 -16.62
N SER A 22 -18.23 0.35 -17.17
CA SER A 22 -18.12 0.93 -18.50
C SER A 22 -17.09 2.07 -18.50
N PRO A 23 -16.40 2.32 -19.63
CA PRO A 23 -15.47 3.44 -19.73
C PRO A 23 -16.12 4.80 -19.39
N SER A 24 -17.41 4.98 -19.70
CA SER A 24 -18.19 6.17 -19.36
C SER A 24 -18.48 6.35 -17.86
N GLU A 25 -18.41 5.28 -17.06
CA GLU A 25 -18.53 5.38 -15.59
C GLU A 25 -17.19 5.73 -14.93
N ILE A 26 -16.07 5.42 -15.58
CA ILE A 26 -14.72 5.74 -15.10
C ILE A 26 -14.28 7.12 -15.60
N LEU A 27 -14.65 7.48 -16.83
CA LEU A 27 -14.27 8.70 -17.54
C LEU A 27 -15.52 9.50 -17.91
N ASP A 28 -15.65 10.71 -17.38
CA ASP A 28 -16.68 11.66 -17.79
C ASP A 28 -16.03 12.84 -18.53
N PHE A 29 -16.43 13.08 -19.78
CA PHE A 29 -15.81 14.07 -20.68
C PHE A 29 -14.26 14.01 -20.78
N GLY A 30 -13.69 12.81 -20.63
CA GLY A 30 -12.24 12.60 -20.66
C GLY A 30 -11.54 12.84 -19.32
N TYR A 31 -12.27 13.20 -18.26
CA TYR A 31 -11.74 13.33 -16.91
C TYR A 31 -12.01 12.06 -16.09
N PRO A 32 -10.98 11.41 -15.53
CA PRO A 32 -11.17 10.26 -14.65
C PRO A 32 -11.90 10.69 -13.37
N GLN A 33 -13.00 10.02 -13.05
CA GLN A 33 -13.82 10.30 -11.86
C GLN A 33 -13.45 9.34 -10.72
N ASN A 34 -13.77 8.06 -10.89
CA ASN A 34 -13.41 7.01 -9.94
C ASN A 34 -13.07 5.74 -10.72
N SER A 35 -11.90 5.15 -10.44
CA SER A 35 -11.45 3.90 -11.07
C SER A 35 -11.50 2.70 -10.10
N ASP A 36 -12.03 2.89 -8.89
CA ASP A 36 -12.16 1.82 -7.90
C ASP A 36 -13.29 0.85 -8.30
N THR A 37 -12.89 -0.33 -8.76
CA THR A 37 -13.83 -1.36 -9.19
C THR A 37 -14.72 -1.91 -8.07
N GLY A 38 -14.32 -1.82 -6.80
CA GLY A 38 -15.15 -2.26 -5.67
C GLY A 38 -16.35 -1.34 -5.48
N VAL A 39 -16.12 -0.04 -5.57
CA VAL A 39 -17.18 0.98 -5.54
C VAL A 39 -18.07 0.85 -6.78
N LEU A 40 -17.47 0.82 -7.97
CA LEU A 40 -18.21 0.77 -9.23
C LEU A 40 -19.08 -0.49 -9.37
N LYS A 41 -18.58 -1.67 -8.97
CA LYS A 41 -19.37 -2.91 -8.99
C LYS A 41 -20.64 -2.84 -8.15
N THR A 42 -20.62 -2.05 -7.06
CA THR A 42 -21.78 -1.88 -6.20
C THR A 42 -22.91 -1.10 -6.91
N PHE A 43 -22.58 -0.16 -7.80
CA PHE A 43 -23.58 0.54 -8.63
C PHE A 43 -24.04 -0.28 -9.82
N ILE A 44 -23.13 -0.98 -10.50
CA ILE A 44 -23.45 -1.70 -11.75
C ILE A 44 -24.34 -2.92 -11.46
N LEU A 45 -24.11 -3.63 -10.36
CA LEU A 45 -24.92 -4.78 -9.95
C LEU A 45 -26.33 -4.39 -9.46
N GLN A 46 -26.62 -3.10 -9.23
CA GLN A 46 -27.97 -2.65 -8.87
C GLN A 46 -28.97 -2.75 -10.02
N GLN A 47 -28.53 -2.86 -11.28
CA GLN A 47 -29.43 -2.95 -12.43
C GLN A 47 -30.13 -4.32 -12.56
N GLY A 48 -29.81 -5.31 -11.72
CA GLY A 48 -30.38 -6.65 -11.77
C GLY A 48 -30.85 -7.19 -10.42
N VAL A 49 -32.12 -6.93 -10.07
CA VAL A 49 -32.94 -7.67 -9.08
C VAL A 49 -32.44 -7.65 -7.62
N LYS A 50 -32.84 -6.62 -6.87
CA LYS A 50 -33.59 -6.70 -5.59
C LYS A 50 -33.82 -5.29 -5.04
N SER A 51 -35.00 -5.04 -4.48
CA SER A 51 -35.33 -3.80 -3.79
C SER A 51 -34.41 -3.64 -2.57
N GLN A 52 -33.31 -2.91 -2.72
CA GLN A 52 -32.43 -2.57 -1.61
C GLN A 52 -33.13 -1.60 -0.66
N SER A 53 -32.89 -1.74 0.64
CA SER A 53 -33.46 -0.83 1.63
C SER A 53 -32.86 0.58 1.46
N LYS A 54 -33.59 1.62 1.88
CA LYS A 54 -33.14 3.02 1.80
C LYS A 54 -31.80 3.24 2.52
N GLU A 55 -31.48 2.39 3.50
CA GLU A 55 -30.22 2.38 4.26
C GLU A 55 -29.04 1.91 3.40
N GLU A 56 -29.21 0.87 2.57
CA GLU A 56 -28.13 0.38 1.68
C GLU A 56 -27.75 1.42 0.61
N GLN A 57 -28.73 2.09 0.02
CA GLN A 57 -28.47 3.21 -0.91
C GLN A 57 -27.73 4.39 -0.26
N SER A 58 -28.03 4.67 1.01
CA SER A 58 -27.36 5.75 1.75
C SER A 58 -25.89 5.43 2.04
N GLN A 59 -25.57 4.17 2.37
CA GLN A 59 -24.20 3.73 2.62
C GLN A 59 -23.34 3.76 1.34
N ILE A 60 -23.94 3.39 0.21
CA ILE A 60 -23.26 3.42 -1.10
C ILE A 60 -22.94 4.86 -1.52
N THR A 61 -23.90 5.78 -1.35
CA THR A 61 -23.69 7.21 -1.62
C THR A 61 -22.58 7.77 -0.72
N SER A 62 -22.58 7.42 0.57
CA SER A 62 -21.55 7.84 1.52
C SER A 62 -20.15 7.31 1.18
N GLN A 63 -20.01 6.14 0.55
CA GLN A 63 -18.71 5.61 0.11
C GLN A 63 -18.14 6.36 -1.10
N VAL A 64 -19.01 6.93 -1.95
CA VAL A 64 -18.59 7.73 -3.12
C VAL A 64 -18.29 9.18 -2.75
N THR A 65 -19.09 9.77 -1.87
CA THR A 65 -18.91 11.17 -1.45
C THR A 65 -18.00 11.31 -0.23
N GLY A 66 -17.68 10.20 0.44
CA GLY A 66 -16.86 10.17 1.64
C GLY A 66 -15.37 10.31 1.34
N GLN A 67 -14.61 10.82 2.31
CA GLN A 67 -13.16 11.03 2.21
C GLN A 67 -12.35 9.71 2.12
N ILE A 68 -12.99 8.55 2.36
CA ILE A 68 -12.35 7.22 2.41
C ILE A 68 -13.07 6.27 1.44
N GLY A 69 -12.56 6.13 0.23
CA GLY A 69 -13.15 5.26 -0.81
C GLY A 69 -12.72 3.79 -0.74
N TRP A 70 -11.61 3.49 -0.06
CA TRP A 70 -10.97 2.17 -0.10
C TRP A 70 -11.39 1.19 1.02
N ARG A 71 -12.29 1.62 1.93
CA ARG A 71 -12.76 0.78 3.05
C ARG A 71 -14.24 1.04 3.34
N ARG A 72 -15.02 -0.03 3.42
CA ARG A 72 -16.46 0.03 3.73
C ARG A 72 -16.71 0.08 5.23
N GLU A 73 -17.73 0.83 5.63
CA GLU A 73 -18.24 0.82 7.01
C GLU A 73 -18.95 -0.51 7.34
N GLY A 74 -19.08 -0.83 8.63
CA GLY A 74 -19.85 -2.00 9.09
C GLY A 74 -19.17 -3.37 8.93
N ILE A 75 -17.92 -3.44 8.44
CA ILE A 75 -17.16 -4.69 8.37
C ILE A 75 -17.02 -5.29 9.77
N LYS A 76 -17.31 -6.58 9.92
CA LYS A 76 -17.22 -7.27 11.22
C LYS A 76 -16.57 -8.64 11.05
N TYR A 77 -15.47 -8.84 11.76
CA TYR A 77 -14.80 -10.12 11.88
C TYR A 77 -15.03 -10.70 13.28
N ARG A 78 -15.07 -12.04 13.37
CA ARG A 78 -15.12 -12.74 14.67
C ARG A 78 -13.87 -12.46 15.51
N ARG A 79 -12.72 -12.29 14.83
CA ARG A 79 -11.44 -11.96 15.42
C ARG A 79 -10.73 -10.97 14.50
N ASN A 80 -10.19 -9.92 15.08
CA ASN A 80 -9.41 -8.94 14.35
C ASN A 80 -7.98 -9.47 14.20
N GLU A 81 -7.55 -9.71 12.96
CA GLU A 81 -6.22 -10.21 12.63
C GLU A 81 -5.62 -9.35 11.51
N LEU A 82 -4.30 -9.21 11.52
CA LEU A 82 -3.55 -8.44 10.54
C LEU A 82 -2.21 -9.12 10.29
N PHE A 83 -1.95 -9.42 9.02
CA PHE A 83 -0.73 -10.09 8.58
C PHE A 83 0.06 -9.14 7.69
N LEU A 84 1.39 -9.21 7.81
CA LEU A 84 2.34 -8.38 7.08
C LEU A 84 3.38 -9.30 6.44
N ASP A 85 3.46 -9.25 5.12
CA ASP A 85 4.44 -9.96 4.31
C ASP A 85 5.42 -8.92 3.74
N VAL A 86 6.68 -8.96 4.18
CA VAL A 86 7.77 -8.12 3.65
C VAL A 86 8.51 -8.92 2.59
N LEU A 87 8.45 -8.45 1.35
CA LEU A 87 9.05 -9.11 0.20
C LEU A 87 10.20 -8.26 -0.32
N GLU A 88 11.39 -8.84 -0.38
CA GLU A 88 12.60 -8.16 -0.85
C GLU A 88 13.17 -8.87 -2.08
N TYR A 89 13.58 -8.07 -3.06
CA TYR A 89 14.20 -8.51 -4.30
C TYR A 89 15.61 -7.95 -4.36
N VAL A 90 16.60 -8.84 -4.24
CA VAL A 90 18.01 -8.47 -4.35
C VAL A 90 18.41 -8.52 -5.82
N ASN A 91 18.62 -7.35 -6.41
CA ASN A 91 19.08 -7.21 -7.79
C ASN A 91 20.59 -7.04 -7.79
N LEU A 92 21.32 -8.05 -8.28
CA LEU A 92 22.77 -8.08 -8.34
C LEU A 92 23.25 -8.31 -9.78
N LEU A 93 24.10 -7.42 -10.27
CA LEU A 93 24.87 -7.57 -11.49
C LEU A 93 26.35 -7.66 -11.13
N MET A 94 26.99 -8.75 -11.52
CA MET A 94 28.39 -9.04 -11.21
C MET A 94 29.17 -9.38 -12.48
N SER A 95 30.40 -8.90 -12.59
CA SER A 95 31.30 -9.29 -13.68
C SER A 95 31.74 -10.75 -13.55
N PRO A 96 32.20 -11.40 -14.64
CA PRO A 96 32.79 -12.74 -14.57
C PRO A 96 34.02 -12.82 -13.65
N GLN A 97 34.68 -11.69 -13.38
CA GLN A 97 35.82 -11.57 -12.47
C GLN A 97 35.39 -11.42 -10.99
N GLY A 98 34.08 -11.42 -10.70
CA GLY A 98 33.55 -11.30 -9.34
C GLY A 98 33.39 -9.86 -8.84
N GLN A 99 33.49 -8.86 -9.73
CA GLN A 99 33.28 -7.45 -9.35
C GLN A 99 31.79 -7.12 -9.41
N THR A 100 31.21 -6.61 -8.32
CA THR A 100 29.85 -6.07 -8.32
C THR A 100 29.77 -4.81 -9.19
N LEU A 101 28.91 -4.86 -10.22
CA LEU A 101 28.64 -3.75 -11.13
C LEU A 101 27.38 -2.97 -10.72
N SER A 102 26.38 -3.66 -10.16
CA SER A 102 25.17 -3.05 -9.58
C SER A 102 24.63 -3.95 -8.49
N ALA A 103 24.24 -3.37 -7.36
CA ALA A 103 23.54 -4.05 -6.28
C ALA A 103 22.50 -3.09 -5.71
N HIS A 104 21.22 -3.48 -5.77
CA HIS A 104 20.14 -2.73 -5.11
C HIS A 104 19.06 -3.69 -4.65
N VAL A 105 18.31 -3.28 -3.63
CA VAL A 105 17.19 -4.03 -3.07
C VAL A 105 15.90 -3.30 -3.41
N ALA A 106 14.97 -3.97 -4.07
CA ALA A 106 13.60 -3.50 -4.20
C ALA A 106 12.73 -4.22 -3.16
N GLY A 107 11.99 -3.47 -2.35
CA GLY A 107 11.13 -4.04 -1.32
C GLY A 107 9.66 -3.82 -1.62
N LYS A 108 8.78 -4.62 -1.03
CA LYS A 108 7.37 -4.26 -0.89
C LYS A 108 6.75 -4.89 0.35
N VAL A 109 5.78 -4.20 0.92
CA VAL A 109 5.02 -4.66 2.09
C VAL A 109 3.60 -4.97 1.64
N VAL A 110 3.25 -6.25 1.66
CA VAL A 110 1.88 -6.73 1.42
C VAL A 110 1.20 -6.93 2.77
N MET A 111 0.00 -6.37 2.93
CA MET A 111 -0.79 -6.48 4.13
C MET A 111 -2.06 -7.29 3.86
N LYS A 112 -2.44 -8.16 4.79
CA LYS A 112 -3.76 -8.80 4.86
C LYS A 112 -4.48 -8.34 6.11
N SER A 113 -5.49 -7.49 5.94
CA SER A 113 -6.22 -6.84 7.02
C SER A 113 -7.61 -7.46 7.18
N TYR A 114 -7.84 -8.13 8.31
CA TYR A 114 -9.14 -8.68 8.70
C TYR A 114 -9.60 -7.99 9.98
N LEU A 115 -9.85 -6.68 9.86
CA LEU A 115 -10.22 -5.81 10.98
C LEU A 115 -11.68 -5.38 10.88
N SER A 116 -12.35 -5.21 12.01
CA SER A 116 -13.73 -4.73 12.09
C SER A 116 -13.79 -3.20 12.12
N GLY A 117 -14.88 -2.62 11.61
CA GLY A 117 -15.14 -1.17 11.62
C GLY A 117 -14.18 -0.38 10.73
N MET A 118 -13.83 0.84 11.17
CA MET A 118 -12.93 1.79 10.50
C MET A 118 -11.69 2.03 11.37
N PRO A 119 -10.74 1.08 11.43
CA PRO A 119 -9.55 1.22 12.28
C PRO A 119 -8.53 2.18 11.65
N GLU A 120 -7.93 3.05 12.47
CA GLU A 120 -6.72 3.78 12.10
C GLU A 120 -5.51 2.98 12.57
N CYS A 121 -4.68 2.54 11.63
CA CYS A 121 -3.44 1.82 11.88
C CYS A 121 -2.24 2.76 11.77
N LYS A 122 -1.18 2.42 12.52
CA LYS A 122 0.13 3.06 12.42
C LYS A 122 1.19 1.98 12.21
N PHE A 123 1.99 2.12 11.17
CA PHE A 123 3.11 1.25 10.86
C PHE A 123 4.40 2.06 10.97
N GLY A 124 5.34 1.55 11.78
CA GLY A 124 6.63 2.17 12.02
C GLY A 124 7.75 1.31 11.46
N ILE A 125 8.69 1.95 10.77
CA ILE A 125 9.91 1.32 10.24
C ILE A 125 11.09 1.89 11.01
N ASN A 126 12.11 1.06 11.28
CA ASN A 126 13.37 1.53 11.86
C ASN A 126 14.24 2.19 10.78
N ASP A 127 13.75 3.25 10.17
CA ASP A 127 14.50 4.02 9.17
C ASP A 127 15.45 5.02 9.86
N LYS A 128 16.63 5.26 9.26
CA LYS A 128 17.69 6.13 9.80
C LYS A 128 17.20 7.52 10.10
N ILE A 129 16.31 8.03 9.26
CA ILE A 129 15.73 9.36 9.39
C ILE A 129 14.82 9.46 10.64
N VAL A 130 14.10 8.38 10.97
CA VAL A 130 13.23 8.31 12.17
C VAL A 130 14.04 8.44 13.46
N MET A 131 15.27 7.90 13.48
CA MET A 131 16.13 7.91 14.67
C MET A 131 16.81 9.27 14.89
N GLU A 132 17.15 9.99 13.82
CA GLU A 132 17.71 11.34 13.89
C GLU A 132 16.66 12.38 14.35
N ALA A 133 15.39 12.23 13.94
CA ALA A 133 14.29 13.12 14.35
C ALA A 133 13.89 12.99 15.84
N LYS A 134 14.14 11.83 16.47
CA LYS A 134 13.86 11.59 17.91
C LYS A 134 15.07 11.81 18.82
N GLY A 135 16.25 12.08 18.25
CA GLY A 135 17.53 12.24 18.96
C GLY A 135 17.88 13.68 19.33
N GLY A 136 16.96 14.42 19.96
CA GLY A 136 17.24 15.76 20.47
C GLY A 136 17.87 15.75 21.87
N SER A 137 19.14 16.16 21.96
CA SER A 137 19.91 16.64 23.13
C SER A 137 20.65 15.61 23.99
N SER A 138 21.93 15.37 23.67
CA SER A 138 23.09 15.66 24.55
C SER A 138 24.41 15.08 24.01
N ALA A 139 25.18 15.88 23.27
CA ALA A 139 26.63 16.08 23.48
C ALA A 139 27.24 16.80 22.27
N LYS A 140 27.76 18.01 22.53
CA LYS A 140 28.72 18.69 21.66
C LYS A 140 30.02 17.89 21.62
N SER A 141 30.53 17.59 20.43
CA SER A 141 31.98 17.65 20.19
C SER A 141 32.24 17.88 18.70
N SER A 142 32.82 19.04 18.45
CA SER A 142 33.61 19.42 17.28
C SER A 142 34.44 18.28 16.69
N GLY A 143 34.43 18.13 15.37
CA GLY A 143 35.44 17.31 14.71
C GLY A 143 35.09 16.94 13.27
N LEU A 144 35.64 17.69 12.33
CA LEU A 144 35.80 17.31 10.93
C LEU A 144 36.71 16.07 10.87
N THR A 145 36.22 14.91 10.42
CA THR A 145 37.08 13.86 9.83
C THR A 145 36.37 13.14 8.69
N VAL A 146 37.09 13.09 7.58
CA VAL A 146 36.85 12.24 6.42
C VAL A 146 37.49 10.88 6.71
N ALA A 147 36.95 9.83 6.10
CA ALA A 147 37.48 8.46 5.95
C ALA A 147 36.79 7.39 6.81
N GLY A 148 36.53 6.26 6.13
CA GLY A 148 35.71 5.16 6.59
C GLY A 148 36.27 4.38 7.78
N GLY A 149 35.37 3.60 8.35
CA GLY A 149 35.65 2.67 9.44
C GLY A 149 34.34 2.30 10.12
N ASP A 150 34.10 1.00 10.19
CA ASP A 150 32.99 0.36 10.89
C ASP A 150 32.94 0.81 12.37
N ASP A 151 31.97 1.66 12.75
CA ASP A 151 31.78 2.08 14.14
C ASP A 151 30.54 1.40 14.76
N VAL A 152 30.81 0.32 15.48
CA VAL A 152 29.88 -0.38 16.38
C VAL A 152 29.90 0.36 17.72
N GLY A 153 28.92 1.24 18.00
CA GLY A 153 29.06 2.06 19.20
C GLY A 153 27.95 2.96 19.76
N ARG A 154 26.63 2.71 19.58
CA ARG A 154 25.57 3.18 20.53
C ARG A 154 24.17 2.69 20.16
N SER A 155 23.57 1.85 21.01
CA SER A 155 22.22 1.25 20.83
C SER A 155 21.96 0.72 19.42
N GLY A 156 22.74 -0.29 19.00
CA GLY A 156 22.75 -0.86 17.65
C GLY A 156 21.48 -1.61 17.28
N LYS A 157 20.37 -0.90 17.11
CA LYS A 157 19.25 -1.42 16.31
C LYS A 157 19.66 -1.32 14.85
N PRO A 158 19.55 -2.40 14.06
CA PRO A 158 19.79 -2.32 12.63
C PRO A 158 18.83 -1.30 12.04
N VAL A 159 19.40 -0.33 11.34
CA VAL A 159 18.69 0.78 10.73
C VAL A 159 18.55 0.47 9.25
N VAL A 160 17.32 0.55 8.74
CA VAL A 160 17.03 0.45 7.32
C VAL A 160 17.23 1.83 6.71
N VAL A 161 17.85 1.93 5.54
CA VAL A 161 17.90 3.18 4.77
C VAL A 161 17.02 2.97 3.55
N ILE A 162 16.02 3.83 3.37
CA ILE A 162 15.07 3.75 2.25
C ILE A 162 15.38 4.91 1.29
N ASP A 163 15.75 4.58 0.05
CA ASP A 163 16.09 5.59 -0.97
C ASP A 163 14.84 6.24 -1.58
N ASP A 164 13.84 5.43 -1.94
CA ASP A 164 12.54 5.85 -2.45
C ASP A 164 11.45 4.94 -1.90
N CYS A 165 10.25 5.48 -1.71
CA CYS A 165 9.08 4.70 -1.30
C CYS A 165 7.80 5.25 -1.90
N GLN A 166 6.96 4.33 -2.37
CA GLN A 166 5.63 4.61 -2.88
C GLN A 166 4.60 3.96 -1.96
N PHE A 167 3.59 4.72 -1.57
CA PHE A 167 2.55 4.27 -0.66
C PHE A 167 1.23 4.04 -1.36
N HIS A 168 0.44 3.13 -0.80
CA HIS A 168 -0.98 3.05 -1.13
C HIS A 168 -1.71 4.34 -0.76
N GLN A 169 -2.77 4.68 -1.51
CA GLN A 169 -3.59 5.89 -1.28
C GLN A 169 -4.20 6.00 0.12
N CYS A 170 -4.25 4.90 0.88
CA CYS A 170 -4.76 4.90 2.24
C CYS A 170 -3.82 5.57 3.26
N VAL A 171 -2.57 5.85 2.88
CA VAL A 171 -1.55 6.45 3.75
C VAL A 171 -1.66 7.97 3.77
N LYS A 172 -1.65 8.54 4.98
CA LYS A 172 -1.63 9.98 5.21
C LYS A 172 -0.20 10.51 5.09
N LEU A 173 0.21 10.92 3.88
CA LEU A 173 1.56 11.38 3.58
C LEU A 173 2.04 12.55 4.48
N SER A 174 1.14 13.47 4.86
CA SER A 174 1.49 14.61 5.73
C SER A 174 2.07 14.20 7.09
N LYS A 175 1.63 13.06 7.64
CA LYS A 175 2.16 12.53 8.91
C LYS A 175 3.49 11.79 8.72
N PHE A 176 3.69 11.19 7.54
CA PHE A 176 4.94 10.51 7.22
C PHE A 176 6.10 11.50 7.12
N GLU A 177 5.89 12.66 6.48
CA GLU A 177 6.93 13.68 6.33
C GLU A 177 7.41 14.28 7.65
N THR A 178 6.52 14.42 8.65
CA THR A 178 6.85 15.04 9.94
C THR A 178 7.28 14.03 11.02
N GLU A 179 6.61 12.87 11.08
CA GLU A 179 6.80 11.89 12.17
C GLU A 179 7.49 10.59 11.71
N HIS A 180 7.75 10.45 10.40
CA HIS A 180 8.19 9.21 9.75
C HIS A 180 7.35 8.00 10.17
N SER A 181 6.05 8.22 10.33
CA SER A 181 5.07 7.26 10.80
C SER A 181 3.99 7.08 9.76
N ILE A 182 3.79 5.84 9.31
CA ILE A 182 2.81 5.52 8.26
C ILE A 182 1.45 5.32 8.93
N SER A 183 0.59 6.34 8.85
CA SER A 183 -0.76 6.32 9.42
C SER A 183 -1.79 6.14 8.31
N PHE A 184 -2.68 5.15 8.45
CA PHE A 184 -3.62 4.77 7.39
C PHE A 184 -4.85 4.05 7.94
N ILE A 185 -5.91 4.02 7.14
CA ILE A 185 -7.07 3.14 7.36
C ILE A 185 -6.94 2.02 6.32
N PRO A 186 -6.58 0.78 6.71
CA PRO A 186 -6.29 -0.27 5.74
C PRO A 186 -7.54 -0.68 4.95
N PRO A 187 -7.43 -0.90 3.62
CA PRO A 187 -8.38 -1.70 2.87
C PRO A 187 -8.65 -3.05 3.56
N ASP A 188 -9.81 -3.63 3.27
CA ASP A 188 -10.16 -4.95 3.76
C ASP A 188 -9.55 -6.05 2.87
N GLY A 189 -9.00 -7.11 3.47
CA GLY A 189 -8.33 -8.17 2.74
C GLY A 189 -6.87 -7.86 2.38
N GLU A 190 -6.40 -8.41 1.26
CA GLU A 190 -5.00 -8.31 0.80
C GLU A 190 -4.76 -7.07 -0.07
N PHE A 191 -3.75 -6.28 0.26
CA PHE A 191 -3.33 -5.13 -0.54
C PHE A 191 -1.83 -4.83 -0.35
N GLU A 192 -1.22 -4.11 -1.30
CA GLU A 192 0.15 -3.63 -1.21
C GLU A 192 0.17 -2.27 -0.49
N LEU A 193 0.80 -2.21 0.69
CA LEU A 193 0.86 -0.99 1.51
C LEU A 193 1.93 -0.02 1.02
N MET A 194 3.11 -0.54 0.71
CA MET A 194 4.25 0.24 0.20
C MET A 194 5.17 -0.60 -0.68
N ARG A 195 5.92 0.06 -1.56
CA ARG A 195 7.01 -0.50 -2.38
C ARG A 195 8.12 0.52 -2.59
#